data_AF-A0A924SND4-F1
#
_entry.id   AF-A0A924SND4-F1
#
_cell.length_a   1.000
_cell.length_b   1.000
_cell.length_c   1.000
_cell.angle_alpha   90.00
_cell.angle_beta   90.00
_cell.angle_gamma   90.00
#
_symmetry.space_group_name_H-M   'P 1'
#
loop_
_entity.id
_entity.type
_entity.pdbx_description
1 polymer ?
#
loop_
_entity_poly.entity_id
_entity_poly.type
_entity_poly.pdbx_seq_one_letter_code
_entity_poly.pdbx_strand_id
1 'polypeptide(L)' 'MDHHPLWTNMYNKVEIWLNTHDAGDIITEKDRKLSAKIDALV' A
#
# COMPACT_ATOMS: atom_id res chain seq x y z
N MET A 1 10.15 -3.69 -4.95
CA MET A 1 9.72 -2.28 -5.10
C MET A 1 10.29 -1.42 -3.99
N ASP A 2 10.79 -2.01 -2.90
CA ASP A 2 11.30 -1.30 -1.72
C ASP A 2 10.34 -0.18 -1.31
N HIS A 3 9.09 -0.61 -1.12
CA HIS A 3 7.92 0.24 -0.90
C HIS A 3 6.95 -0.59 -0.08
N HIS A 4 6.68 -0.17 1.14
CA HIS A 4 5.97 -0.95 2.14
C HIS A 4 4.68 -0.23 2.54
N PRO A 5 3.55 -0.94 2.66
CA PRO A 5 2.31 -0.35 3.12
C PRO A 5 2.34 -0.10 4.64
N LEU A 6 1.49 0.80 5.09
CA LEU A 6 0.92 0.70 6.43
C LEU A 6 -0.30 -0.23 6.34
N TRP A 7 -0.45 -1.17 7.26
CA TRP A 7 -1.65 -2.00 7.31
C TRP A 7 -2.06 -2.38 8.74
N THR A 8 -3.33 -2.71 8.90
CA THR A 8 -3.88 -3.32 10.11
C THR A 8 -4.67 -4.56 9.73
N ASN A 9 -4.65 -5.57 10.61
CA ASN A 9 -5.44 -6.78 10.45
C ASN A 9 -6.34 -6.95 11.68
N MET A 10 -7.62 -7.17 11.43
CA MET A 10 -8.62 -7.44 12.47
C MET A 10 -9.50 -8.61 12.02
N TYR A 11 -9.22 -9.78 12.59
CA TYR A 11 -9.88 -11.04 12.25
C TYR A 11 -9.85 -11.31 10.73
N ASN A 12 -10.96 -11.10 10.03
CA ASN A 12 -11.10 -11.33 8.59
C ASN A 12 -10.96 -10.06 7.73
N LYS A 13 -10.59 -8.91 8.32
CA LYS A 13 -10.42 -7.65 7.61
C LYS A 13 -8.94 -7.23 7.62
N VAL A 14 -8.44 -6.81 6.46
CA VAL A 14 -7.15 -6.13 6.32
C VAL A 14 -7.42 -4.74 5.76
N GLU A 15 -6.94 -3.70 6.44
CA GLU A 15 -6.96 -2.32 5.95
C GLU A 15 -5.54 -1.93 5.56
N ILE A 16 -5.37 -1.31 4.39
CA ILE A 16 -4.07 -0.99 3.81
C ILE A 16 -4.07 0.49 3.42
N TRP A 17 -3.03 1.21 3.81
CA TRP A 17 -2.75 2.59 3.42
C TRP A 17 -1.41 2.66 2.72
N LEU A 18 -1.38 3.42 1.62
CA LEU A 18 -0.22 3.56 0.74
C LEU A 18 0.13 5.03 0.58
N ASN A 19 1.37 5.36 0.91
CA ASN A 19 2.02 6.62 0.58
C ASN A 19 3.52 6.37 0.38
N THR A 20 4.21 7.35 -0.22
CA THR A 20 5.66 7.31 -0.39
C THR A 20 6.33 8.28 0.59
N HIS A 21 6.94 7.74 1.63
CA HIS A 21 7.53 8.52 2.73
C HIS A 21 8.57 9.54 2.24
N ASP A 22 9.54 9.08 1.45
CA ASP A 22 10.62 9.92 0.91
C ASP A 22 10.13 11.03 -0.03
N ALA A 23 8.91 10.91 -0.55
CA ALA A 23 8.28 11.93 -1.38
C ALA A 23 7.49 12.97 -0.58
N GLY A 24 7.65 13.00 0.75
CA GLY A 24 6.89 13.85 1.65
C GLY A 24 5.51 13.28 1.97
N ASP A 25 5.43 11.95 2.14
CA ASP A 25 4.19 11.23 2.49
C ASP A 25 3.05 11.40 1.46
N ILE A 26 3.38 11.58 0.18
CA ILE A 26 2.41 11.72 -0.92
C ILE A 26 2.20 10.42 -1.69
N ILE A 27 1.11 10.35 -2.46
CA ILE A 27 0.85 9.25 -3.39
C ILE A 27 1.74 9.39 -4.62
N THR A 28 2.49 8.34 -4.94
CA THR A 28 3.29 8.23 -6.16
C THR A 28 2.90 7.01 -6.99
N GLU A 29 3.62 6.80 -8.09
CA GLU A 29 3.45 5.61 -8.93
C GLU A 29 3.81 4.30 -8.19
N LYS A 30 4.69 4.35 -7.17
CA LYS A 30 5.01 3.17 -6.35
C LYS A 30 3.77 2.67 -5.60
N ASP A 31 2.99 3.59 -5.05
CA ASP A 31 1.72 3.31 -4.36
C ASP A 31 0.72 2.66 -5.31
N ARG A 32 0.53 3.24 -6.50
CA ARG A 32 -0.39 2.71 -7.52
C ARG A 32 0.00 1.31 -7.96
N LYS A 33 1.28 1.05 -8.19
CA LYS A 33 1.78 -0.29 -8.56
C LYS A 33 1.61 -1.31 -7.45
N LEU A 34 1.79 -0.91 -6.19
CA LEU A 34 1.57 -1.81 -5.06
C LEU A 34 0.08 -2.12 -4.88
N SER A 35 -0.79 -1.11 -4.99
CA SER A 35 -2.25 -1.30 -4.98
C SER A 35 -2.69 -2.30 -6.05
N ALA A 36 -2.26 -2.14 -7.31
CA ALA A 36 -2.64 -3.05 -8.39
C ALA A 36 -2.17 -4.49 -8.17
N LYS A 37 -1.03 -4.69 -7.49
CA LYS A 37 -0.56 -6.04 -7.12
C LYS A 37 -1.39 -6.64 -5.99
N ILE A 38 -1.84 -5.84 -5.04
CA ILE A 38 -2.72 -6.27 -3.95
C ILE A 38 -4.07 -6.69 -4.54
N ASP A 39 -4.65 -5.88 -5.42
CA ASP A 39 -5.93 -6.17 -6.07
C ASP A 39 -5.88 -7.49 -6.86
N ALA A 40 -4.74 -7.84 -7.44
CA ALA A 40 -4.55 -9.08 -8.19
C ALA A 40 -4.37 -10.35 -7.32
N LEU A 41 -4.24 -10.21 -6.00
CA LEU A 41 -4.20 -11.35 -5.06
C LEU A 41 -5.60 -11.81 -4.63
N VAL A 42 -6.62 -11.00 -4.92
CA VAL A 42 -8.04 -11.23 -4.60
C VAL A 42 -8.77 -11.69 -5.86
#